data_AF-A0A966B331-F1
#
_entry.id   AF-A0A966B331-F1
#
_cell.length_a   1.000
_cell.length_b   1.000
_cell.length_c   1.000
_cell.angle_alpha   90.00
_cell.angle_beta   90.00
_cell.angle_gamma   90.00
#
_symmetry.space_group_name_H-M   'P 1'
#
loop_
_entity.id
_entity.type
_entity.pdbx_description
1 polymer ?
#
loop_
_entity_poly.entity_id
_entity_poly.type
_entity_poly.pdbx_seq_one_letter_code
_entity_poly.pdbx_strand_id
1 'polypeptide(L)'
;RTEVNAQAPEATVSDFIDHIDYIVALIGLEHVGISSDFDGGGGIEGWNDASESFNVTLELVRRGYTEEQIGQLWSGNLLRVLDEVQNFATAIQAEE
;
A
#
# COMPACT_ATOMS: atom_id res chain seq x y z
N ARG A 1 12.51 0.84 19.18
CA ARG A 1 12.19 2.17 18.62
C ARG A 1 12.97 3.30 19.29
N THR A 2 13.13 3.33 20.61
CA THR A 2 13.80 4.46 21.32
C THR A 2 15.17 4.86 20.76
N GLU A 3 16.01 3.90 20.35
CA GLU A 3 17.32 4.20 19.75
C GLU A 3 17.22 4.78 18.33
N VAL A 4 16.22 4.35 17.55
CA VAL A 4 15.96 4.84 16.19
C VAL A 4 15.35 6.23 16.23
N ASN A 5 14.38 6.45 17.13
CA ASN A 5 13.70 7.73 17.29
C ASN A 5 14.64 8.85 17.79
N ALA A 6 15.79 8.49 18.37
CA ALA A 6 16.83 9.45 18.75
C ALA A 6 17.62 9.99 17.54
N GLN A 7 17.58 9.31 16.40
CA GLN A 7 18.32 9.68 15.18
C GLN A 7 17.42 10.22 14.07
N ALA A 8 16.16 9.81 14.02
CA ALA A 8 15.15 10.30 13.09
C ALA A 8 13.78 10.36 13.79
N PRO A 9 12.91 11.33 13.45
CA PRO A 9 11.55 11.36 13.98
C PRO A 9 10.77 10.10 13.59
N GLU A 10 9.75 9.76 14.38
CA GLU A 10 8.84 8.66 14.04
C GLU A 10 8.08 8.98 12.76
N ALA A 11 7.99 8.01 11.85
CA ALA A 11 7.25 8.17 10.61
C ALA A 11 5.74 8.24 10.88
N THR A 12 5.04 9.02 10.08
CA THR A 12 3.60 9.27 10.17
C THR A 12 2.86 8.74 8.94
N VAL A 13 1.53 8.67 9.01
CA VAL A 13 0.71 8.40 7.82
C VAL A 13 1.03 9.37 6.67
N SER A 14 1.34 10.64 6.94
CA SER A 14 1.72 11.59 5.88
C SER A 14 2.99 11.14 5.14
N ASP A 15 4.02 10.72 5.87
CA ASP A 15 5.27 10.23 5.26
C ASP A 15 5.01 8.96 4.43
N PHE A 16 4.12 8.09 4.88
CA PHE A 16 3.72 6.91 4.13
C PHE A 16 3.01 7.27 2.81
N ILE A 17 2.12 8.27 2.82
CA ILE A 17 1.48 8.71 1.57
C ILE A 17 2.47 9.48 0.67
N ASP A 18 3.49 10.17 1.21
CA ASP A 18 4.58 10.73 0.40
C ASP A 18 5.30 9.63 -0.41
N HIS A 19 5.52 8.46 0.21
CA HIS A 19 6.08 7.31 -0.49
C HIS A 19 5.15 6.76 -1.57
N ILE A 20 3.84 6.71 -1.32
CA ILE A 20 2.86 6.33 -2.34
C ILE A 20 2.92 7.30 -3.52
N ASP A 21 2.86 8.61 -3.27
CA ASP A 21 2.91 9.64 -4.31
C ASP A 21 4.18 9.52 -5.16
N TYR A 22 5.33 9.32 -4.51
CA TYR A 22 6.60 9.14 -5.21
C TYR A 22 6.58 7.90 -6.12
N ILE A 23 6.10 6.75 -5.63
CA ILE A 23 6.08 5.51 -6.41
C ILE A 23 5.04 5.62 -7.54
N VAL A 24 3.86 6.18 -7.28
CA VAL A 24 2.84 6.44 -8.30
C VAL A 24 3.41 7.32 -9.42
N ALA A 25 4.14 8.39 -9.08
CA ALA A 25 4.79 9.25 -10.06
C ALA A 25 5.92 8.54 -10.83
N LEU A 26 6.59 7.57 -10.21
CA LEU A 26 7.72 6.86 -10.80
C LEU A 26 7.31 5.72 -11.75
N ILE A 27 6.31 4.92 -11.37
CA ILE A 27 5.95 3.68 -12.09
C ILE A 27 4.49 3.61 -12.54
N GLY A 28 3.64 4.58 -12.18
CA GLY A 28 2.20 4.54 -12.48
C GLY A 28 1.37 3.93 -11.35
N LEU A 29 0.12 4.40 -11.23
CA LEU A 29 -0.78 4.03 -10.13
C LEU A 29 -1.12 2.53 -10.15
N GLU A 30 -1.31 1.94 -11.32
CA GLU A 30 -1.73 0.57 -11.58
C GLU A 30 -0.72 -0.50 -11.10
N HIS A 31 0.46 -0.05 -10.66
CA HIS A 31 1.57 -0.85 -10.17
C HIS A 31 1.82 -0.70 -8.66
N VAL A 32 0.99 0.06 -7.94
CA VAL A 32 1.18 0.35 -6.51
C VAL A 32 0.10 -0.31 -5.67
N GLY A 33 0.50 -0.89 -4.53
CA GLY A 33 -0.40 -1.45 -3.53
C GLY A 33 -0.01 -1.02 -2.11
N ILE A 34 -0.86 -1.31 -1.14
CA ILE A 34 -0.66 -0.94 0.27
C ILE A 34 -0.44 -2.20 1.11
N SER A 35 0.59 -2.17 1.97
CA SER A 35 0.80 -3.16 3.03
C SER A 35 1.35 -2.48 4.28
N SER A 36 1.02 -3.03 5.45
CA SER A 36 1.38 -2.45 6.74
C SER A 36 2.57 -3.11 7.42
N ASP A 37 2.82 -4.39 7.10
CA ASP A 37 3.73 -5.27 7.85
C ASP A 37 3.41 -5.33 9.36
N PHE A 38 2.12 -5.25 9.72
CA PHE A 38 1.66 -5.46 11.10
C PHE A 38 2.09 -6.83 11.63
N ASP A 39 2.42 -6.88 12.92
CA ASP A 39 3.03 -8.03 13.61
C ASP A 39 4.41 -8.48 13.07
N GLY A 40 4.87 -7.90 11.95
CA GLY A 40 6.21 -8.09 11.35
C GLY A 40 7.24 -7.02 11.71
N GLY A 41 6.83 -5.96 12.41
CA GLY A 41 7.68 -4.83 12.78
C GLY A 41 7.26 -3.49 12.17
N GLY A 42 6.23 -3.51 11.32
CA GLY A 42 5.61 -2.32 10.74
C GLY A 42 4.80 -1.47 11.74
N GLY A 43 3.95 -0.62 11.18
CA GLY A 43 3.16 0.37 11.91
C GLY A 43 3.89 1.70 12.09
N ILE A 44 3.15 2.79 11.91
CA ILE A 44 3.62 4.18 11.94
C ILE A 44 2.65 5.03 12.77
N GLU A 45 3.02 6.26 13.11
CA GLU A 45 2.12 7.17 13.84
C GLU A 45 0.85 7.42 13.03
N GLY A 46 -0.30 7.05 13.60
CA GLY A 46 -1.61 7.13 12.97
C GLY A 46 -2.00 5.90 12.13
N TRP A 47 -1.15 4.88 12.04
CA TRP A 47 -1.50 3.56 11.48
C TRP A 47 -0.65 2.46 12.13
N ASN A 48 -0.85 2.27 13.44
CA ASN A 48 -0.11 1.31 14.26
C ASN A 48 -0.70 -0.10 14.21
N ASP A 49 -2.01 -0.23 13.94
CA ASP A 49 -2.68 -1.50 13.76
C ASP A 49 -3.83 -1.41 12.73
N ALA A 50 -4.45 -2.55 12.44
CA ALA A 50 -5.48 -2.65 11.42
C ALA A 50 -6.71 -1.78 11.69
N SER A 51 -7.03 -1.46 12.94
CA SER A 51 -8.17 -0.60 13.30
C SER A 51 -7.98 0.85 12.86
N GLU A 52 -6.73 1.28 12.68
CA GLU A 52 -6.36 2.63 12.25
C GLU A 52 -6.27 2.77 10.71
N SER A 53 -6.55 1.73 9.93
CA SER A 53 -6.41 1.75 8.46
C SER A 53 -7.24 2.83 7.75
N PHE A 54 -8.29 3.32 8.42
CA PHE A 54 -9.05 4.48 7.95
C PHE A 54 -8.18 5.73 7.78
N ASN A 55 -7.13 5.92 8.60
CA ASN A 55 -6.28 7.10 8.55
C ASN A 55 -5.47 7.18 7.25
N VAL A 56 -5.04 6.04 6.70
CA VAL A 56 -4.39 5.96 5.37
C VAL A 56 -5.35 6.43 4.29
N THR A 57 -6.57 5.92 4.28
CA THR A 57 -7.62 6.34 3.33
C THR A 57 -7.95 7.83 3.48
N LEU A 58 -8.06 8.32 4.72
CA LEU A 58 -8.32 9.73 4.99
C LEU A 58 -7.22 10.63 4.41
N GLU A 59 -5.96 10.24 4.55
CA GLU A 59 -4.84 11.01 4.00
C GLU A 59 -4.81 10.96 2.46
N LEU A 60 -5.06 9.80 1.84
CA LEU A 60 -5.22 9.70 0.38
C LEU A 60 -6.33 10.64 -0.13
N VAL A 61 -7.47 10.70 0.55
CA VAL A 61 -8.57 11.64 0.21
C VAL A 61 -8.12 13.09 0.33
N ARG A 62 -7.38 13.46 1.37
CA ARG A 62 -6.83 14.82 1.54
C ARG A 62 -5.89 15.21 0.41
N ARG A 63 -5.16 14.25 -0.14
CA ARG A 63 -4.25 14.44 -1.29
C ARG A 63 -4.94 14.40 -2.65
N GLY A 64 -6.26 14.20 -2.67
CA GLY A 64 -7.06 14.29 -3.88
C GLY A 64 -7.15 12.99 -4.69
N TYR A 65 -6.76 11.85 -4.11
CA TYR A 65 -7.05 10.56 -4.72
C TYR A 65 -8.57 10.34 -4.77
N THR A 66 -9.05 9.93 -5.93
CA THR A 66 -10.46 9.55 -6.12
C THR A 66 -10.77 8.21 -5.48
N GLU A 67 -12.04 7.93 -5.20
CA GLU A 67 -12.50 6.64 -4.69
C GLU A 67 -12.01 5.46 -5.55
N GLU A 68 -12.04 5.61 -6.87
CA GLU A 68 -11.56 4.60 -7.82
C GLU A 68 -10.05 4.33 -7.66
N GLN A 69 -9.24 5.39 -7.53
CA GLN A 69 -7.79 5.26 -7.35
C GLN A 69 -7.45 4.66 -5.98
N ILE A 70 -8.19 5.03 -4.94
CA ILE A 70 -8.06 4.44 -3.59
C ILE A 70 -8.42 2.95 -3.64
N GLY A 71 -9.46 2.57 -4.38
CA GLY A 71 -9.83 1.16 -4.61
C GLY A 71 -8.72 0.36 -5.30
N GLN A 72 -8.05 0.96 -6.29
CA GLN A 72 -6.88 0.37 -6.97
C GLN A 72 -5.72 0.12 -5.99
N LEU A 73 -5.37 1.12 -5.18
CA LEU A 73 -4.28 1.03 -4.19
C LEU A 73 -4.55 -0.02 -3.10
N TRP A 74 -5.78 -0.08 -2.59
CA TRP A 74 -6.14 -1.01 -1.51
C TRP A 74 -6.31 -2.45 -1.95
N SER A 75 -6.70 -2.71 -3.20
CA SER A 75 -6.96 -4.09 -3.64
C SER A 75 -6.92 -4.29 -5.15
N GLY A 76 -7.45 -3.36 -5.95
CA GLY A 76 -7.66 -3.57 -7.38
C GLY A 76 -6.40 -3.98 -8.13
N ASN A 77 -5.27 -3.34 -7.83
CA ASN A 77 -3.99 -3.64 -8.49
C ASN A 77 -3.46 -5.02 -8.09
N LEU A 78 -3.55 -5.37 -6.81
CA LEU A 78 -3.13 -6.69 -6.31
C LEU A 78 -3.99 -7.81 -6.91
N LEU A 79 -5.31 -7.62 -6.91
CA LEU A 79 -6.26 -8.61 -7.43
C LEU A 79 -6.08 -8.82 -8.94
N ARG A 80 -5.85 -7.75 -9.70
CA ARG A 80 -5.49 -7.87 -11.13
C ARG A 80 -4.26 -8.76 -11.34
N VAL A 81 -3.19 -8.53 -10.58
CA VAL A 81 -1.96 -9.35 -10.68
C VAL A 81 -2.23 -10.80 -10.27
N LEU A 82 -3.00 -11.02 -9.19
CA LEU A 82 -3.37 -12.37 -8.75
C LEU A 82 -4.13 -13.13 -9.84
N ASP A 83 -5.11 -12.49 -10.49
CA ASP A 83 -5.88 -13.06 -11.58
C ASP A 83 -5.00 -13.39 -12.79
N GLU A 84 -4.08 -12.49 -13.18
CA GLU A 84 -3.13 -12.71 -14.28
C GLU A 84 -2.23 -13.93 -14.00
N VAL A 85 -1.70 -14.05 -12.78
CA VAL A 85 -0.87 -15.19 -12.38
C VAL A 85 -1.67 -16.50 -12.41
N GLN A 86 -2.91 -16.50 -11.93
CA GLN A 86 -3.78 -17.68 -11.94
C GLN A 86 -4.12 -18.14 -13.37
N ASN A 87 -4.40 -17.19 -14.26
CA ASN A 87 -4.67 -17.47 -15.67
C ASN A 87 -3.44 -18.10 -16.36
N PHE A 88 -2.25 -17.54 -16.10
CA PHE A 88 -1.00 -18.07 -16.64
C PHE A 88 -0.69 -19.49 -16.12
N ALA A 89 -0.88 -19.72 -14.82
CA ALA A 89 -0.69 -21.05 -14.23
C ALA A 89 -1.65 -22.09 -14.85
N THR A 90 -2.91 -21.71 -15.09
CA THR A 90 -3.90 -22.59 -15.71
C THR A 90 -3.54 -22.94 -17.15
N ALA A 91 -3.03 -21.97 -17.92
CA ALA A 91 -2.59 -22.20 -19.29
C ALA A 91 -1.44 -23.22 -19.36
N ILE A 92 -0.42 -23.07 -18.50
CA ILE A 92 0.70 -24.02 -18.42
C ILE A 92 0.21 -25.43 -18.07
N GLN A 93 -0.68 -25.55 -17.08
CA GLN A 93 -1.20 -26.85 -16.64
C GLN A 93 -2.06 -27.55 -17.70
N ALA A 94 -2.66 -26.81 -18.64
CA ALA A 94 -3.44 -27.37 -19.73
C ALA A 94 -2.60 -27.81 -20.94
N GLU A 95 -1.33 -27.39 -21.00
CA GLU A 95 -0.36 -27.80 -22.03
C GLU A 95 0.40 -29.09 -21.66
N GLU A 96 0.30 -29.55 -20.42
CA GLU A 96 0.81 -30.85 -19.92
C GLU A 96 -0.20 -31.99 -20.09
#